data_AF-A0A1F8H593-F1
#
_entry.id   AF-A0A1F8H593-F1
#
_cell.length_a   1.000
_cell.length_b   1.000
_cell.length_c   1.000
_cell.angle_alpha   90.00
_cell.angle_beta   90.00
_cell.angle_gamma   90.00
#
_symmetry.space_group_name_H-M   'P 1'
#
loop_
_entity.id
_entity.type
_entity.pdbx_description
1 polymer ?
#
loop_
_entity_poly.entity_id
_entity_poly.type
_entity_poly.pdbx_seq_one_letter_code
_entity_poly.pdbx_strand_id
1 'polypeptide(L)'
;MGVKDKIKSLIEEKKIITAIQLARFLGVTRQYASRLLKILVNSDELIKSGSTRSSRYTLPKYFDELGTVKIARRIINKEVKEHEVMEQMFSGFPAIMMAPEHIQGILRYAFSEMLNNAVEHSRSDIIEIEMIQEGKILRFAINDFGIGVFKNVMKQRHLANELEAMQDLLKGKTTTAPKAHSGEGIFFTSKVADRFVLESFGHRLLIDNTIPDVFFQEQKPSKNGTRVIFSITSNSRRHISDVFNKFQAEPGSFAFDKTEIRVRLFTMGTIHISRSQARRILTGLNKFKLIILDFKDVPNIGQAFADEVFRVFKNKHPDIKIETINANESVRFMIERVALS
;
A
#
# COMPACT_ATOMS: atom_id res chain seq x y z
N MET A 1 -42.43 -20.81 -13.11
CA MET A 1 -41.21 -20.12 -12.66
C MET A 1 -41.13 -20.16 -11.15
N GLY A 2 -40.07 -20.75 -10.59
CA GLY A 2 -39.87 -20.79 -9.15
C GLY A 2 -39.63 -19.39 -8.57
N VAL A 3 -39.78 -19.24 -7.24
CA VAL A 3 -39.52 -17.96 -6.54
C VAL A 3 -38.09 -17.47 -6.80
N LYS A 4 -37.14 -18.41 -6.88
CA LYS A 4 -35.73 -18.16 -7.20
C LYS A 4 -35.54 -17.57 -8.60
N ASP A 5 -36.17 -18.15 -9.61
CA ASP A 5 -36.10 -17.67 -10.99
C ASP A 5 -36.72 -16.27 -11.13
N LYS A 6 -37.81 -16.01 -10.39
CA LYS A 6 -38.43 -14.68 -10.31
C LYS A 6 -37.47 -13.64 -9.72
N ILE A 7 -36.72 -13.98 -8.67
CA ILE A 7 -35.70 -13.10 -8.09
C ILE A 7 -34.59 -12.82 -9.11
N LYS A 8 -34.05 -13.86 -9.76
CA LYS A 8 -32.99 -13.70 -10.77
C LYS A 8 -33.45 -12.86 -11.94
N SER A 9 -34.64 -13.11 -12.49
CA SER A 9 -35.23 -12.33 -13.58
C SER A 9 -35.40 -10.85 -13.24
N LEU A 10 -35.83 -10.52 -12.01
CA LEU A 10 -35.92 -9.13 -11.57
C LEU A 10 -34.53 -8.46 -11.52
N ILE A 11 -33.50 -9.21 -11.13
CA ILE A 11 -32.12 -8.71 -11.11
C ILE A 11 -31.53 -8.63 -12.52
N GLU A 12 -31.89 -9.51 -13.45
CA GLU A 12 -31.52 -9.36 -14.87
C GLU A 12 -32.05 -8.04 -15.46
N GLU A 13 -33.29 -7.68 -15.13
CA GLU A 13 -33.92 -6.45 -15.60
C GLU A 13 -33.32 -5.20 -14.94
N LYS A 14 -33.18 -5.21 -13.61
CA LYS A 14 -32.82 -4.01 -12.83
C LYS A 14 -31.34 -3.92 -12.47
N LYS A 15 -30.60 -5.00 -12.69
CA LYS A 15 -29.20 -5.24 -12.30
C LYS A 15 -28.94 -5.23 -10.79
N ILE A 16 -29.60 -4.37 -10.04
CA ILE A 16 -29.49 -4.23 -8.59
C ILE A 16 -30.89 -4.05 -8.02
N ILE A 17 -31.16 -4.77 -6.93
CA ILE A 17 -32.43 -4.66 -6.23
C ILE A 17 -32.24 -4.48 -4.73
N THR A 18 -33.27 -3.98 -4.06
CA THR A 18 -33.38 -3.92 -2.60
C THR A 18 -34.43 -4.91 -2.10
N ALA A 19 -34.40 -5.24 -0.82
CA ALA A 19 -35.43 -6.09 -0.21
C ALA A 19 -36.85 -5.50 -0.35
N ILE A 20 -36.98 -4.17 -0.44
CA ILE A 20 -38.26 -3.48 -0.64
C ILE A 20 -38.78 -3.70 -2.07
N GLN A 21 -37.91 -3.56 -3.08
CA GLN A 21 -38.27 -3.82 -4.47
C GLN A 21 -38.67 -5.28 -4.67
N LEU A 22 -37.94 -6.21 -4.05
CA LEU A 22 -38.29 -7.63 -4.14
C LEU A 22 -39.63 -7.94 -3.46
N ALA A 23 -39.86 -7.39 -2.27
CA ALA A 23 -41.12 -7.57 -1.54
C ALA A 23 -42.33 -7.11 -2.36
N ARG A 24 -42.22 -5.93 -3.01
CA ARG A 24 -43.25 -5.41 -3.91
C ARG A 24 -43.46 -6.29 -5.13
N PHE A 25 -42.38 -6.77 -5.74
CA PHE A 25 -42.44 -7.62 -6.94
C PHE A 25 -43.08 -8.99 -6.65
N LEU A 26 -42.80 -9.58 -5.50
CA LEU A 26 -43.34 -10.90 -5.12
C LEU A 26 -44.68 -10.83 -4.37
N GLY A 27 -45.14 -9.64 -3.97
CA GLY A 27 -46.35 -9.48 -3.14
C GLY A 27 -46.20 -10.06 -1.73
N VAL A 28 -45.00 -10.02 -1.15
CA VAL A 28 -44.67 -10.63 0.15
C VAL A 28 -44.20 -9.60 1.17
N THR A 29 -44.16 -9.98 2.45
CA THR A 29 -43.61 -9.11 3.48
C THR A 29 -42.12 -8.84 3.26
N ARG A 30 -41.64 -7.67 3.69
CA ARG A 30 -40.22 -7.33 3.64
C ARG A 30 -39.35 -8.33 4.41
N GLN A 31 -39.85 -8.88 5.52
CA GLN A 31 -39.11 -9.89 6.30
C GLN A 31 -38.93 -11.18 5.48
N TYR A 32 -39.98 -11.64 4.79
CA TYR A 32 -39.91 -12.82 3.94
C TYR A 32 -38.97 -12.61 2.74
N ALA A 33 -39.05 -11.46 2.06
CA ALA A 33 -38.12 -11.11 0.98
C ALA A 33 -36.66 -11.05 1.47
N SER A 34 -36.42 -10.48 2.65
CA SER A 34 -35.07 -10.43 3.25
C SER A 34 -34.55 -11.83 3.59
N ARG A 35 -35.41 -12.74 4.06
CA ARG A 35 -35.05 -14.15 4.32
C ARG A 35 -34.67 -14.87 3.04
N LEU A 36 -35.44 -14.70 1.95
CA LEU A 36 -35.12 -15.27 0.64
C LEU A 36 -33.77 -14.78 0.11
N LEU A 37 -33.54 -13.47 0.17
CA LEU A 37 -32.26 -12.88 -0.22
C LEU A 37 -31.11 -13.41 0.63
N LYS A 38 -31.30 -13.57 1.95
CA LYS A 38 -30.28 -14.14 2.84
C LYS A 38 -29.93 -15.57 2.47
N ILE A 39 -30.91 -16.40 2.11
CA ILE A 39 -30.67 -17.78 1.65
C ILE A 39 -29.80 -17.76 0.38
N LEU A 40 -30.15 -16.93 -0.60
CA LEU A 40 -29.40 -16.85 -1.86
C LEU A 40 -28.01 -16.23 -1.73
N VAL A 41 -27.82 -15.32 -0.75
CA VAL A 41 -26.49 -14.79 -0.41
C VAL A 41 -25.65 -15.85 0.29
N ASN A 42 -26.24 -16.62 1.21
CA ASN A 42 -25.53 -17.70 1.91
C ASN A 42 -25.17 -18.89 0.99
N SER A 43 -25.80 -18.99 -0.18
CA SER A 43 -25.49 -20.00 -1.20
C SER A 43 -24.67 -19.42 -2.36
N ASP A 44 -24.05 -18.25 -2.19
CA ASP A 44 -23.21 -17.55 -3.17
C ASP A 44 -23.87 -17.24 -4.53
N GLU A 45 -25.21 -17.26 -4.58
CA GLU A 45 -25.96 -16.98 -5.81
C GLU A 45 -26.26 -15.50 -5.99
N LEU A 46 -26.29 -14.75 -4.90
CA LEU A 46 -26.45 -13.30 -4.89
C LEU A 46 -25.38 -12.65 -4.04
N ILE A 47 -25.01 -11.44 -4.42
CA ILE A 47 -24.09 -10.61 -3.67
C ILE A 47 -24.86 -9.49 -2.99
N LYS A 48 -24.56 -9.26 -1.70
CA LYS A 48 -25.11 -8.18 -0.89
C LYS A 48 -24.08 -7.07 -0.68
N SER A 49 -24.52 -5.82 -0.77
CA SER A 49 -23.79 -4.65 -0.27
C SER A 49 -24.63 -3.83 0.69
N GLY A 50 -23.96 -3.27 1.69
CA GLY A 50 -24.56 -2.47 2.75
C GLY A 50 -25.03 -3.32 3.93
N SER A 51 -24.97 -2.72 5.13
CA SER A 51 -25.34 -3.36 6.40
C SER A 51 -26.72 -2.97 6.92
N THR A 52 -27.38 -1.97 6.30
CA THR A 52 -28.59 -1.34 6.83
C THR A 52 -29.81 -1.47 5.90
N ARG A 53 -30.84 -0.65 6.12
CA ARG A 53 -32.09 -0.60 5.33
C ARG A 53 -31.88 -0.35 3.83
N SER A 54 -30.73 0.16 3.41
CA SER A 54 -30.32 0.40 2.02
C SER A 54 -29.50 -0.75 1.42
N SER A 55 -29.56 -1.95 2.00
CA SER A 55 -28.88 -3.13 1.46
C SER A 55 -29.31 -3.40 0.01
N ARG A 56 -28.32 -3.50 -0.88
CA ARG A 56 -28.45 -3.75 -2.32
C ARG A 56 -28.00 -5.17 -2.64
N TYR A 57 -28.69 -5.82 -3.58
CA TYR A 57 -28.48 -7.21 -3.96
C TYR A 57 -28.35 -7.34 -5.48
N THR A 58 -27.44 -8.17 -5.96
CA THR A 58 -27.23 -8.44 -7.38
C THR A 58 -26.79 -9.88 -7.66
N LEU A 59 -26.74 -10.26 -8.94
CA LEU A 59 -26.08 -11.47 -9.42
C LEU A 59 -24.56 -11.23 -9.58
N PRO A 60 -23.70 -12.24 -9.37
CA PRO A 60 -22.25 -12.10 -9.51
C PRO A 60 -21.78 -11.40 -10.78
N LYS A 61 -22.42 -11.66 -11.93
CA LYS A 61 -22.07 -11.01 -13.21
C LYS A 61 -22.32 -9.50 -13.28
N TYR A 62 -23.15 -8.95 -12.39
CA TYR A 62 -23.47 -7.52 -12.30
C TYR A 62 -22.82 -6.85 -11.08
N PHE A 63 -21.86 -7.53 -10.47
CA PHE A 63 -21.21 -7.07 -9.26
C PHE A 63 -20.56 -5.68 -9.39
N ASP A 64 -19.97 -5.37 -10.55
CA ASP A 64 -19.37 -4.06 -10.83
C ASP A 64 -20.40 -2.91 -10.87
N GLU A 65 -21.69 -3.21 -11.08
CA GLU A 65 -22.73 -2.19 -11.16
C GLU A 65 -23.22 -1.74 -9.80
N LEU A 66 -22.90 -2.49 -8.73
CA LEU A 66 -23.39 -2.23 -7.37
C LEU A 66 -22.91 -0.90 -6.76
N GLY A 67 -22.12 -0.13 -7.51
CA GLY A 67 -21.48 1.09 -7.09
C GLY A 67 -20.51 0.82 -5.94
N THR A 68 -20.38 1.78 -5.03
CA THR A 68 -19.44 1.61 -3.92
C THR A 68 -19.95 0.58 -2.91
N VAL A 69 -19.22 -0.52 -2.75
CA VAL A 69 -19.40 -1.51 -1.67
C VAL A 69 -18.40 -1.19 -0.58
N LYS A 70 -18.86 -1.06 0.66
CA LYS A 70 -18.00 -0.74 1.80
C LYS A 70 -18.36 -1.60 2.99
N ILE A 71 -17.35 -2.19 3.61
CA ILE A 71 -17.46 -2.75 4.95
C ILE A 71 -16.40 -2.11 5.85
N ALA A 72 -16.74 -1.94 7.12
CA ALA A 72 -15.83 -1.38 8.11
C ALA A 72 -15.98 -2.12 9.43
N ARG A 73 -14.87 -2.24 10.14
CA ARG A 73 -14.79 -2.87 11.44
C ARG A 73 -13.85 -2.09 12.33
N ARG A 74 -14.20 -2.05 13.62
CA ARG A 74 -13.34 -1.53 14.68
C ARG A 74 -12.94 -2.70 15.57
N ILE A 75 -11.66 -2.85 15.86
CA ILE A 75 -11.12 -3.92 16.71
C ILE A 75 -10.37 -3.31 17.89
N ILE A 76 -10.42 -4.00 19.04
CA ILE A 76 -9.59 -3.67 20.20
C ILE A 76 -8.21 -4.27 19.94
N ASN A 77 -7.16 -3.47 20.10
CA ASN A 77 -5.78 -3.88 19.89
C ASN A 77 -5.23 -4.61 21.13
N LYS A 78 -5.82 -5.76 21.44
CA LYS A 78 -5.39 -6.64 22.53
C LYS A 78 -5.43 -8.08 22.05
N GLU A 79 -4.27 -8.72 22.02
CA GLU A 79 -4.11 -10.12 21.56
C GLU A 79 -4.77 -10.36 20.19
N VAL A 80 -4.62 -9.39 19.28
CA VAL A 80 -5.19 -9.47 17.94
C VAL A 80 -4.54 -10.64 17.20
N LYS A 81 -5.39 -11.49 16.62
CA LYS A 81 -4.95 -12.53 15.68
C LYS A 81 -5.24 -12.03 14.26
N GLU A 82 -4.21 -11.50 13.60
CA GLU A 82 -4.32 -10.79 12.33
C GLU A 82 -4.94 -11.67 11.25
N HIS A 83 -4.56 -12.96 11.20
CA HIS A 83 -5.11 -13.91 10.24
C HIS A 83 -6.62 -14.11 10.42
N GLU A 84 -7.12 -14.22 11.66
CA GLU A 84 -8.55 -14.35 11.92
C GLU A 84 -9.32 -13.08 11.52
N VAL A 85 -8.74 -11.89 11.79
CA VAL A 85 -9.33 -10.61 11.37
C VAL A 85 -9.38 -10.50 9.85
N MET A 86 -8.29 -10.88 9.16
CA MET A 86 -8.20 -10.86 7.71
C MET A 86 -9.24 -11.79 7.07
N GLU A 87 -9.32 -13.06 7.48
CA GLU A 87 -10.29 -13.99 6.91
C GLU A 87 -11.73 -13.51 7.14
N GLN A 88 -12.05 -13.03 8.35
CA GLN A 88 -13.39 -12.48 8.63
C GLN A 88 -13.73 -11.28 7.74
N MET A 89 -12.77 -10.38 7.51
CA MET A 89 -12.95 -9.24 6.61
C MET A 89 -13.14 -9.70 5.16
N PHE A 90 -12.28 -10.61 4.67
CA PHE A 90 -12.26 -11.05 3.27
C PHE A 90 -13.48 -11.92 2.92
N SER A 91 -13.87 -12.86 3.78
CA SER A 91 -15.10 -13.65 3.59
C SER A 91 -16.35 -12.77 3.58
N GLY A 92 -16.34 -11.65 4.30
CA GLY A 92 -17.42 -10.66 4.30
C GLY A 92 -17.44 -9.74 3.08
N PHE A 93 -16.49 -9.89 2.15
CA PHE A 93 -16.28 -8.95 1.04
C PHE A 93 -16.11 -9.66 -0.31
N PRO A 94 -17.23 -9.98 -0.99
CA PRO A 94 -17.24 -10.78 -2.22
C PRO A 94 -16.32 -10.27 -3.34
N ALA A 95 -16.02 -8.97 -3.37
CA ALA A 95 -15.14 -8.37 -4.36
C ALA A 95 -13.76 -8.99 -4.41
N ILE A 96 -13.23 -9.36 -3.24
CA ILE A 96 -11.92 -9.97 -3.14
C ILE A 96 -12.00 -11.43 -3.57
N MET A 97 -13.03 -12.15 -3.12
CA MET A 97 -13.23 -13.56 -3.46
C MET A 97 -13.41 -13.79 -4.97
N MET A 98 -13.98 -12.80 -5.67
CA MET A 98 -14.15 -12.84 -7.13
C MET A 98 -12.95 -12.30 -7.91
N ALA A 99 -11.97 -11.68 -7.25
CA ALA A 99 -10.78 -11.18 -7.92
C ALA A 99 -9.88 -12.35 -8.38
N PRO A 100 -9.06 -12.17 -9.42
CA PRO A 100 -8.05 -13.16 -9.81
C PRO A 100 -7.15 -13.56 -8.64
N GLU A 101 -6.68 -14.81 -8.61
CA GLU A 101 -5.89 -15.37 -7.51
C GLU A 101 -4.65 -14.52 -7.18
N HIS A 102 -3.95 -14.01 -8.19
CA HIS A 102 -2.79 -13.14 -7.98
C HIS A 102 -3.15 -11.82 -7.30
N ILE A 103 -4.34 -11.26 -7.56
CA ILE A 103 -4.85 -10.06 -6.89
C ILE A 103 -5.25 -10.37 -5.45
N GLN A 104 -5.88 -11.53 -5.20
CA GLN A 104 -6.17 -11.98 -3.85
C GLN A 104 -4.89 -12.12 -3.02
N GLY A 105 -3.84 -12.74 -3.60
CA GLY A 105 -2.53 -12.86 -2.96
C GLY A 105 -1.91 -11.51 -2.59
N ILE A 106 -1.96 -10.54 -3.50
CA ILE A 106 -1.49 -9.17 -3.23
C ILE A 106 -2.26 -8.53 -2.08
N LEU A 107 -3.59 -8.63 -2.09
CA LEU A 107 -4.44 -8.03 -1.06
C LEU A 107 -4.23 -8.68 0.31
N ARG A 108 -4.12 -10.01 0.37
CA ARG A 108 -3.85 -10.74 1.63
C ARG A 108 -2.49 -10.34 2.21
N TYR A 109 -1.45 -10.35 1.38
CA TYR A 109 -0.12 -9.90 1.79
C TYR A 109 -0.13 -8.46 2.32
N ALA A 110 -0.61 -7.52 1.50
CA ALA A 110 -0.62 -6.10 1.85
C ALA A 110 -1.46 -5.82 3.10
N PHE A 111 -2.62 -6.45 3.22
CA PHE A 111 -3.48 -6.29 4.39
C PHE A 111 -2.80 -6.81 5.65
N SER A 112 -2.21 -8.01 5.59
CA SER A 112 -1.51 -8.62 6.74
C SER A 112 -0.36 -7.76 7.20
N GLU A 113 0.51 -7.31 6.29
CA GLU A 113 1.63 -6.43 6.62
C GLU A 113 1.15 -5.13 7.28
N MET A 114 0.10 -4.51 6.75
CA MET A 114 -0.36 -3.21 7.26
C MET A 114 -1.13 -3.35 8.58
N LEU A 115 -1.88 -4.44 8.78
CA LEU A 115 -2.53 -4.72 10.05
C LEU A 115 -1.51 -5.02 11.13
N ASN A 116 -0.50 -5.83 10.81
CA ASN A 116 0.56 -6.16 11.75
C ASN A 116 1.31 -4.90 12.23
N ASN A 117 1.70 -4.03 11.29
CA ASN A 117 2.31 -2.74 11.63
C ASN A 117 1.42 -1.90 12.57
N ALA A 118 0.10 -1.89 12.37
CA ALA A 118 -0.82 -1.19 13.25
C ALA A 118 -0.90 -1.85 14.64
N VAL A 119 -0.94 -3.17 14.74
CA VAL A 119 -0.98 -3.91 16.01
C VAL A 119 0.30 -3.69 16.82
N GLU A 120 1.46 -3.90 16.20
CA GLU A 120 2.75 -3.94 16.89
C GLU A 120 3.35 -2.56 17.19
N HIS A 121 3.12 -1.58 16.33
CA HIS A 121 3.88 -0.32 16.38
C HIS A 121 3.04 0.91 16.72
N SER A 122 1.71 0.86 16.58
CA SER A 122 0.89 2.05 16.83
C SER A 122 0.81 2.42 18.31
N ARG A 123 0.79 1.43 19.22
CA ARG A 123 0.37 1.59 20.63
C ARG A 123 -1.05 2.16 20.77
N SER A 124 -1.87 2.02 19.74
CA SER A 124 -3.28 2.40 19.76
C SER A 124 -4.08 1.32 20.46
N ASP A 125 -5.04 1.67 21.31
CA ASP A 125 -5.97 0.72 21.92
C ASP A 125 -6.96 0.14 20.90
N ILE A 126 -7.16 0.85 19.80
CA ILE A 126 -8.19 0.53 18.81
C ILE A 126 -7.65 0.72 17.40
N ILE A 127 -8.00 -0.20 16.51
CA ILE A 127 -7.71 -0.13 15.07
C ILE A 127 -9.03 -0.16 14.30
N GLU A 128 -9.15 0.73 13.33
CA GLU A 128 -10.25 0.78 12.37
C GLU A 128 -9.80 0.24 11.03
N ILE A 129 -10.58 -0.68 10.48
CA ILE A 129 -10.32 -1.37 9.23
C ILE A 129 -11.51 -1.13 8.32
N GLU A 130 -11.22 -0.74 7.08
CA GLU A 130 -12.23 -0.46 6.06
C GLU A 130 -11.82 -1.17 4.78
N MET A 131 -12.79 -1.78 4.09
CA MET A 131 -12.61 -2.28 2.73
C MET A 131 -13.68 -1.66 1.84
N ILE A 132 -13.23 -1.15 0.69
CA ILE A 132 -14.04 -0.45 -0.28
C ILE A 132 -13.78 -1.05 -1.64
N GLN A 133 -14.85 -1.23 -2.40
CA GLN A 133 -14.79 -1.45 -3.82
C GLN A 133 -15.50 -0.30 -4.50
N GLU A 134 -14.88 0.23 -5.55
CA GLU A 134 -15.43 1.28 -6.38
C GLU A 134 -15.17 0.92 -7.85
N GLY A 135 -16.19 0.36 -8.51
CA GLY A 135 -16.02 -0.29 -9.80
C GLY A 135 -14.99 -1.40 -9.72
N LYS A 136 -13.92 -1.29 -10.50
CA LYS A 136 -12.79 -2.24 -10.52
C LYS A 136 -11.73 -1.98 -9.46
N ILE A 137 -11.83 -0.88 -8.71
CA ILE A 137 -10.82 -0.55 -7.69
C ILE A 137 -11.17 -1.29 -6.41
N LEU A 138 -10.25 -2.11 -5.93
CA LEU A 138 -10.27 -2.74 -4.61
C LEU A 138 -9.35 -1.94 -3.68
N ARG A 139 -9.89 -1.52 -2.54
CA ARG A 139 -9.20 -0.68 -1.57
C ARG A 139 -9.41 -1.23 -0.17
N PHE A 140 -8.37 -1.17 0.65
CA PHE A 140 -8.53 -1.24 2.09
C PHE A 140 -7.86 -0.04 2.74
N ALA A 141 -8.34 0.32 3.92
CA ALA A 141 -7.70 1.26 4.80
C ALA A 141 -7.56 0.66 6.21
N ILE A 142 -6.41 0.90 6.83
CA ILE A 142 -6.13 0.54 8.22
C ILE A 142 -5.75 1.83 8.93
N ASN A 143 -6.46 2.12 10.02
CA ASN A 143 -6.35 3.37 10.76
C ASN A 143 -6.14 3.07 12.24
N ASP A 144 -4.99 3.47 12.75
CA ASP A 144 -4.71 3.50 14.18
C ASP A 144 -4.75 4.94 14.71
N PHE A 145 -4.89 5.08 16.03
CA PHE A 145 -4.95 6.37 16.73
C PHE A 145 -3.73 6.56 17.64
N GLY A 146 -2.62 5.91 17.29
CA GLY A 146 -1.45 5.78 18.13
C GLY A 146 -0.39 6.87 17.91
N ILE A 147 0.87 6.47 18.09
CA ILE A 147 2.03 7.37 18.07
C ILE A 147 2.35 7.95 16.68
N GLY A 148 1.85 7.33 15.61
CA GLY A 148 2.10 7.72 14.23
C GLY A 148 3.41 7.19 13.64
N VAL A 149 3.34 6.71 12.41
CA VAL A 149 4.47 6.04 11.73
C VAL A 149 5.71 6.93 11.59
N PHE A 150 5.58 8.18 11.12
CA PHE A 150 6.74 9.03 10.87
C PHE A 150 7.43 9.39 12.18
N LYS A 151 6.66 9.77 13.21
CA LYS A 151 7.19 10.06 14.55
C LYS A 151 7.87 8.84 15.19
N ASN A 152 7.29 7.65 15.02
CA ASN A 152 7.89 6.42 15.51
C ASN A 152 9.25 6.16 14.83
N VAL A 153 9.29 6.23 13.49
CA VAL A 153 10.53 6.04 12.72
C VAL A 153 11.57 7.10 13.09
N MET A 154 11.18 8.38 13.19
CA MET A 154 12.08 9.46 13.63
C MET A 154 12.72 9.16 14.98
N LYS A 155 11.91 8.79 15.98
CA LYS A 155 12.39 8.51 17.33
C LYS A 155 13.40 7.36 17.35
N GLN A 156 13.10 6.29 16.63
CA GLN A 156 13.92 5.07 16.67
C GLN A 156 15.17 5.15 15.80
N ARG A 157 15.16 6.00 14.78
CA ARG A 157 16.26 6.17 13.82
C ARG A 157 17.03 7.47 14.03
N HIS A 158 16.67 8.23 15.06
CA HIS A 158 17.24 9.54 15.40
C HIS A 158 17.22 10.53 14.22
N LEU A 159 16.08 10.60 13.52
CA LEU A 159 15.91 11.46 12.35
C LEU A 159 15.33 12.82 12.76
N ALA A 160 15.69 13.86 12.01
CA ALA A 160 15.38 15.24 12.37
C ALA A 160 13.93 15.63 12.10
N ASN A 161 13.28 15.05 11.09
CA ASN A 161 11.93 15.42 10.66
C ASN A 161 11.22 14.27 9.91
N GLU A 162 9.92 14.47 9.65
CA GLU A 162 9.05 13.51 8.99
C GLU A 162 9.47 13.23 7.54
N LEU A 163 10.07 14.21 6.86
CA LEU A 163 10.63 14.03 5.52
C LEU A 163 11.78 13.00 5.56
N GLU A 164 12.67 13.07 6.55
CA GLU A 164 13.73 12.07 6.73
C GLU A 164 13.17 10.68 7.07
N ALA A 165 12.13 10.61 7.91
CA ALA A 165 11.48 9.32 8.19
C ALA A 165 10.83 8.70 6.95
N MET A 166 10.16 9.52 6.13
CA MET A 166 9.61 9.09 4.85
C MET A 166 10.71 8.58 3.91
N GLN A 167 11.81 9.33 3.80
CA GLN A 167 12.98 8.93 3.00
C GLN A 167 13.58 7.60 3.48
N ASP A 168 13.70 7.38 4.79
CA ASP A 168 14.23 6.13 5.34
C ASP A 168 13.29 4.94 5.08
N LEU A 169 11.97 5.14 5.19
CA LEU A 169 10.97 4.12 4.84
C LEU A 169 11.06 3.70 3.36
N LEU A 170 11.30 4.66 2.46
CA LEU A 170 11.40 4.40 1.02
C LEU A 170 12.68 3.67 0.60
N LYS A 171 13.69 3.56 1.45
CA LYS A 171 14.91 2.77 1.18
C LYS A 171 14.67 1.26 1.33
N GLY A 172 13.66 0.86 2.12
CA GLY A 172 13.38 -0.52 2.47
C GLY A 172 14.33 -1.11 3.51
N LYS A 173 13.97 -2.30 4.04
CA LYS A 173 14.60 -2.93 5.23
C LYS A 173 14.65 -1.99 6.43
N THR A 174 13.65 -1.12 6.56
CA THR A 174 13.60 -0.09 7.59
C THR A 174 12.71 -0.62 8.69
N THR A 175 13.35 -1.22 9.69
CA THR A 175 12.70 -1.87 10.82
C THR A 175 13.09 -1.19 12.11
N THR A 176 12.06 -1.10 12.94
CA THR A 176 12.01 -0.57 14.28
C THR A 176 12.36 -1.67 15.30
N ALA A 177 12.23 -2.94 14.90
CA ALA A 177 12.63 -4.12 15.67
C ALA A 177 13.30 -5.18 14.77
N PRO A 178 14.61 -5.06 14.49
CA PRO A 178 15.32 -5.92 13.52
C PRO A 178 15.32 -7.41 13.81
N LYS A 179 15.10 -7.80 15.08
CA LYS A 179 15.03 -9.21 15.50
C LYS A 179 13.64 -9.84 15.29
N ALA A 180 12.60 -9.02 15.09
CA ALA A 180 11.22 -9.46 14.97
C ALA A 180 10.63 -9.17 13.57
N HIS A 181 11.07 -8.08 12.91
CA HIS A 181 10.56 -7.67 11.60
C HIS A 181 11.70 -7.28 10.66
N SER A 182 11.59 -7.71 9.40
CA SER A 182 12.55 -7.38 8.35
C SER A 182 12.49 -5.90 7.92
N GLY A 183 11.41 -5.19 8.23
CA GLY A 183 11.22 -3.77 7.84
C GLY A 183 10.90 -3.61 6.36
N GLU A 184 10.33 -4.65 5.78
CA GLU A 184 10.07 -4.77 4.35
C GLU A 184 8.58 -4.55 4.01
N GLY A 185 7.69 -4.72 5.01
CA GLY A 185 6.23 -4.67 4.85
C GLY A 185 5.71 -3.40 4.19
N ILE A 186 5.99 -2.24 4.78
CA ILE A 186 5.58 -0.93 4.19
C ILE A 186 6.21 -0.75 2.82
N PHE A 187 7.49 -1.09 2.67
CA PHE A 187 8.22 -0.93 1.42
C PHE A 187 7.56 -1.74 0.30
N PHE A 188 7.44 -3.06 0.43
CA PHE A 188 6.88 -3.90 -0.63
C PHE A 188 5.38 -3.67 -0.84
N THR A 189 4.62 -3.43 0.24
CA THR A 189 3.20 -3.05 0.12
C THR A 189 3.04 -1.80 -0.74
N SER A 190 3.92 -0.81 -0.56
CA SER A 190 3.90 0.43 -1.34
C SER A 190 4.31 0.25 -2.81
N LYS A 191 5.10 -0.78 -3.13
CA LYS A 191 5.54 -1.09 -4.52
C LYS A 191 4.56 -1.97 -5.28
N VAL A 192 3.82 -2.83 -4.58
CA VAL A 192 2.86 -3.75 -5.20
C VAL A 192 1.49 -3.10 -5.45
N ALA A 193 1.13 -2.07 -4.68
CA ALA A 193 -0.09 -1.31 -4.89
C ALA A 193 -0.12 -0.62 -6.27
N ASP A 194 -1.31 -0.31 -6.80
CA ASP A 194 -1.41 0.72 -7.84
C ASP A 194 -1.28 2.11 -7.21
N ARG A 195 -1.93 2.30 -6.06
CA ARG A 195 -1.77 3.50 -5.22
C ARG A 195 -1.64 3.11 -3.75
N PHE A 196 -0.65 3.70 -3.09
CA PHE A 196 -0.40 3.54 -1.66
C PHE A 196 -0.36 4.92 -1.00
N VAL A 197 -1.10 5.08 0.09
CA VAL A 197 -1.14 6.31 0.88
C VAL A 197 -0.81 5.99 2.32
N LEU A 198 0.08 6.77 2.91
CA LEU A 198 0.44 6.73 4.32
C LEU A 198 0.30 8.12 4.93
N GLU A 199 -0.66 8.28 5.82
CA GLU A 199 -0.99 9.55 6.48
C GLU A 199 -0.67 9.46 7.97
N SER A 200 -0.01 10.48 8.52
CA SER A 200 0.23 10.58 9.97
C SER A 200 0.51 12.02 10.38
N PHE A 201 -0.19 12.52 11.40
CA PHE A 201 0.03 13.86 12.00
C PHE A 201 0.26 14.98 10.98
N GLY A 202 -0.66 15.14 10.01
CA GLY A 202 -0.58 16.21 9.01
C GLY A 202 0.43 15.96 7.88
N HIS A 203 1.09 14.82 7.83
CA HIS A 203 1.96 14.43 6.72
C HIS A 203 1.35 13.30 5.91
N ARG A 204 1.47 13.37 4.58
CA ARG A 204 0.97 12.37 3.65
C ARG A 204 2.03 11.97 2.65
N LEU A 205 2.39 10.69 2.66
CA LEU A 205 3.12 10.03 1.58
C LEU A 205 2.11 9.38 0.64
N LEU A 206 2.20 9.70 -0.65
CA LEU A 206 1.46 9.06 -1.75
C LEU A 206 2.48 8.45 -2.71
N ILE A 207 2.36 7.15 -2.94
CA ILE A 207 3.06 6.45 -4.03
C ILE A 207 2.00 6.05 -5.05
N ASP A 208 2.14 6.56 -6.27
CA ASP A 208 1.30 6.18 -7.39
C ASP A 208 2.15 5.39 -8.38
N ASN A 209 1.92 4.09 -8.45
CA ASN A 209 2.65 3.20 -9.36
C ASN A 209 1.99 3.11 -10.75
N THR A 210 0.89 3.83 -10.99
CA THR A 210 0.25 3.99 -12.31
C THR A 210 0.88 5.14 -13.11
N ILE A 211 1.30 6.19 -12.40
CA ILE A 211 2.17 7.26 -12.86
C ILE A 211 3.40 7.26 -11.96
N PRO A 212 4.42 6.42 -12.23
CA PRO A 212 5.38 5.84 -11.26
C PRO A 212 6.14 6.89 -10.44
N ASP A 213 5.46 7.52 -9.49
CA ASP A 213 5.83 8.78 -8.87
C ASP A 213 5.48 8.77 -7.37
N VAL A 214 6.19 9.60 -6.62
CA VAL A 214 6.12 9.67 -5.16
C VAL A 214 5.92 11.13 -4.77
N PHE A 215 4.95 11.38 -3.90
CA PHE A 215 4.60 12.68 -3.39
C PHE A 215 4.62 12.65 -1.87
N PHE A 216 5.20 13.70 -1.28
CA PHE A 216 5.15 13.94 0.17
C PHE A 216 4.61 15.35 0.40
N GLN A 217 3.54 15.44 1.18
CA GLN A 217 2.79 16.69 1.36
C GLN A 217 2.45 16.90 2.83
N GLU A 218 2.60 18.14 3.27
CA GLU A 218 1.94 18.62 4.48
C GLU A 218 0.46 18.89 4.20
N GLN A 219 -0.38 18.55 5.16
CA GLN A 219 -1.83 18.68 5.11
C GLN A 219 -2.33 19.19 6.45
N LYS A 220 -3.50 19.83 6.45
CA LYS A 220 -4.13 20.26 7.72
C LYS A 220 -4.24 19.05 8.66
N PRO A 221 -3.75 19.15 9.92
CA PRO A 221 -3.79 18.04 10.85
C PRO A 221 -5.24 17.63 11.08
N SER A 222 -5.63 16.49 10.52
CA SER A 222 -6.97 15.92 10.68
C SER A 222 -6.94 14.55 11.37
N LYS A 223 -5.74 14.03 11.67
CA LYS A 223 -5.53 12.68 12.17
C LYS A 223 -4.48 12.63 13.28
N ASN A 224 -4.84 11.91 14.34
CA ASN A 224 -3.91 11.35 15.31
C ASN A 224 -3.63 9.89 14.90
N GLY A 225 -2.38 9.45 15.00
CA GLY A 225 -1.97 8.09 14.62
C GLY A 225 -1.54 7.93 13.16
N THR A 226 -1.76 6.74 12.60
CA THR A 226 -1.42 6.41 11.21
C THR A 226 -2.65 5.91 10.46
N ARG A 227 -2.81 6.35 9.21
CA ARG A 227 -3.73 5.74 8.25
C ARG A 227 -2.96 5.24 7.04
N VAL A 228 -3.11 3.96 6.75
CA VAL A 228 -2.69 3.36 5.49
C VAL A 228 -3.91 3.23 4.58
N ILE A 229 -3.78 3.59 3.31
CA ILE A 229 -4.75 3.24 2.26
C ILE A 229 -4.00 2.52 1.14
N PHE A 230 -4.43 1.31 0.84
CA PHE A 230 -3.94 0.51 -0.27
C PHE A 230 -5.00 0.46 -1.35
N SER A 231 -4.63 0.57 -2.62
CA SER A 231 -5.56 0.41 -3.75
C SER A 231 -4.91 -0.33 -4.90
N ILE A 232 -5.65 -1.26 -5.49
CA ILE A 232 -5.29 -2.01 -6.69
C ILE A 232 -6.54 -2.24 -7.54
N THR A 233 -6.41 -2.27 -8.87
CA THR A 233 -7.52 -2.67 -9.72
C THR A 233 -7.64 -4.20 -9.82
N SER A 234 -8.87 -4.71 -9.87
CA SER A 234 -9.15 -6.14 -10.02
C SER A 234 -8.63 -6.75 -11.33
N ASN A 235 -8.32 -5.91 -12.32
CA ASN A 235 -7.72 -6.28 -13.60
C ASN A 235 -6.22 -5.95 -13.71
N SER A 236 -5.56 -5.63 -12.59
CA SER A 236 -4.12 -5.36 -12.58
C SER A 236 -3.34 -6.61 -13.03
N ARG A 237 -2.28 -6.39 -13.81
CA ARG A 237 -1.36 -7.45 -14.27
C ARG A 237 -0.18 -7.66 -13.31
N ARG A 238 -0.16 -6.97 -12.17
CA ARG A 238 0.92 -7.05 -11.20
C ARG A 238 0.92 -8.40 -10.51
N HIS A 239 2.08 -9.02 -10.36
CA HIS A 239 2.29 -10.10 -9.40
C HIS A 239 3.24 -9.65 -8.29
N ILE A 240 2.97 -10.11 -7.07
CA ILE A 240 3.85 -9.83 -5.93
C ILE A 240 5.27 -10.37 -6.15
N SER A 241 5.39 -11.53 -6.81
CA SER A 241 6.66 -12.13 -7.20
C SER A 241 7.49 -11.22 -8.10
N ASP A 242 6.86 -10.52 -9.05
CA ASP A 242 7.55 -9.60 -9.94
C ASP A 242 8.15 -8.41 -9.17
N VAL A 243 7.45 -7.98 -8.12
CA VAL A 243 7.96 -6.91 -7.24
C VAL A 243 9.15 -7.43 -6.44
N PHE A 244 9.06 -8.60 -5.82
CA PHE A 244 10.20 -9.17 -5.09
C PHE A 244 11.42 -9.39 -5.98
N ASN A 245 11.22 -9.95 -7.17
CA ASN A 245 12.29 -10.20 -8.15
C ASN A 245 13.00 -8.90 -8.58
N LYS A 246 12.29 -7.78 -8.65
CA LYS A 246 12.89 -6.48 -9.00
C LYS A 246 13.91 -5.98 -7.97
N PHE A 247 13.80 -6.43 -6.72
CA PHE A 247 14.63 -6.01 -5.59
C PHE A 247 15.64 -7.09 -5.14
N GLN A 248 15.90 -8.07 -6.01
CA GLN A 248 17.03 -8.99 -5.93
C GLN A 248 18.21 -8.43 -6.72
N ALA A 249 19.42 -8.49 -6.18
CA ALA A 249 20.64 -8.09 -6.87
C ALA A 249 21.05 -9.10 -7.93
N GLU A 250 20.82 -10.40 -7.66
CA GLU A 250 21.11 -11.51 -8.57
C GLU A 250 19.82 -12.26 -8.94
N PRO A 251 19.57 -12.53 -10.23
CA PRO A 251 18.41 -13.32 -10.66
C PRO A 251 18.39 -14.70 -9.99
N GLY A 252 17.26 -15.05 -9.37
CA GLY A 252 17.09 -16.33 -8.68
C GLY A 252 17.59 -16.35 -7.23
N SER A 253 18.20 -15.28 -6.73
CA SER A 253 18.39 -15.10 -5.29
C SER A 253 17.04 -14.79 -4.62
N PHE A 254 16.79 -15.25 -3.40
CA PHE A 254 15.56 -14.90 -2.65
C PHE A 254 15.76 -13.68 -1.75
N ALA A 255 16.87 -12.97 -1.88
CA ALA A 255 17.27 -11.90 -0.96
C ALA A 255 16.75 -10.53 -1.44
N PHE A 256 16.22 -9.73 -0.51
CA PHE A 256 16.00 -8.30 -0.74
C PHE A 256 17.32 -7.52 -0.57
N ASP A 257 18.26 -7.68 -1.48
CA ASP A 257 19.60 -7.08 -1.43
C ASP A 257 19.84 -6.02 -2.50
N LYS A 258 18.79 -5.61 -3.22
CA LYS A 258 18.80 -4.47 -4.12
C LYS A 258 17.80 -3.40 -3.69
N THR A 259 18.18 -2.12 -3.77
CA THR A 259 17.27 -0.99 -3.54
C THR A 259 17.41 0.08 -4.63
N GLU A 260 16.37 0.89 -4.80
CA GLU A 260 16.34 2.00 -5.76
C GLU A 260 15.98 3.29 -5.03
N ILE A 261 16.87 4.29 -5.11
CA ILE A 261 16.72 5.58 -4.44
C ILE A 261 16.47 6.67 -5.47
N ARG A 262 15.32 7.33 -5.35
CA ARG A 262 15.00 8.53 -6.13
C ARG A 262 15.68 9.73 -5.50
N VAL A 263 16.78 10.17 -6.10
CA VAL A 263 17.63 11.23 -5.56
C VAL A 263 16.84 12.53 -5.37
N ARG A 264 15.90 12.85 -6.27
CA ARG A 264 15.05 14.05 -6.17
C ARG A 264 14.30 14.18 -4.83
N LEU A 265 13.94 13.07 -4.18
CA LEU A 265 13.23 13.09 -2.89
C LEU A 265 14.12 13.57 -1.74
N PHE A 266 15.44 13.53 -1.91
CA PHE A 266 16.45 13.98 -0.94
C PHE A 266 16.95 15.39 -1.25
N THR A 267 16.53 15.97 -2.37
CA THR A 267 16.97 17.30 -2.82
C THR A 267 15.85 18.32 -2.74
N MET A 268 14.68 17.91 -2.23
CA MET A 268 13.53 18.78 -2.01
C MET A 268 13.93 19.95 -1.11
N GLY A 269 13.76 21.18 -1.61
CA GLY A 269 14.05 22.42 -0.89
C GLY A 269 15.42 23.05 -1.15
N THR A 270 16.29 22.47 -1.99
CA THR A 270 17.60 23.06 -2.32
C THR A 270 17.96 22.91 -3.80
N ILE A 271 18.49 23.98 -4.40
CA ILE A 271 18.97 23.97 -5.80
C ILE A 271 20.29 23.19 -5.94
N HIS A 272 21.11 23.20 -4.89
CA HIS A 272 22.43 22.56 -4.89
C HIS A 272 22.46 21.34 -3.98
N ILE A 273 22.81 20.19 -4.54
CA ILE A 273 22.91 18.94 -3.79
C ILE A 273 24.26 18.90 -3.06
N SER A 274 24.19 18.91 -1.73
CA SER A 274 25.36 18.97 -0.85
C SER A 274 25.83 17.59 -0.38
N ARG A 275 27.03 17.54 0.22
CA ARG A 275 27.58 16.35 0.88
C ARG A 275 26.67 15.80 1.99
N SER A 276 25.98 16.67 2.70
CA SER A 276 25.03 16.26 3.74
C SER A 276 23.86 15.47 3.15
N GLN A 277 23.38 15.85 1.95
CA GLN A 277 22.34 15.11 1.24
C GLN A 277 22.83 13.76 0.73
N ALA A 278 24.08 13.67 0.27
CA ALA A 278 24.71 12.38 -0.03
C ALA A 278 24.69 11.46 1.20
N ARG A 279 25.16 11.94 2.35
CA ARG A 279 25.16 11.15 3.60
C ARG A 279 23.76 10.69 4.01
N ARG A 280 22.76 11.55 3.86
CA ARG A 280 21.35 11.20 4.12
C ARG A 280 20.85 10.08 3.20
N ILE A 281 21.19 10.13 1.91
CA ILE A 281 20.88 9.04 0.97
C ILE A 281 21.55 7.74 1.42
N LEU A 282 22.86 7.79 1.66
CA LEU A 282 23.69 6.61 1.93
C LEU A 282 23.43 5.95 3.28
N THR A 283 22.85 6.67 4.24
CA THR A 283 22.57 6.15 5.58
C THR A 283 21.69 4.90 5.49
N GLY A 284 22.17 3.81 6.09
CA GLY A 284 21.48 2.52 6.12
C GLY A 284 21.52 1.74 4.81
N LEU A 285 22.22 2.20 3.77
CA LEU A 285 22.32 1.45 2.51
C LEU A 285 23.40 0.35 2.51
N ASN A 286 24.22 0.28 3.56
CA ASN A 286 25.27 -0.72 3.74
C ASN A 286 24.76 -2.17 3.96
N LYS A 287 23.44 -2.38 3.90
CA LYS A 287 22.75 -3.67 4.03
C LYS A 287 22.31 -4.27 2.69
N PHE A 288 22.59 -3.56 1.59
CA PHE A 288 22.28 -3.96 0.21
C PHE A 288 23.56 -4.28 -0.54
N LYS A 289 23.47 -5.19 -1.51
CA LYS A 289 24.54 -5.50 -2.46
C LYS A 289 24.47 -4.61 -3.71
N LEU A 290 23.28 -4.16 -4.09
CA LEU A 290 23.06 -3.29 -5.25
C LEU A 290 22.20 -2.09 -4.88
N ILE A 291 22.71 -0.90 -5.17
CA ILE A 291 22.00 0.37 -4.99
C ILE A 291 21.85 1.01 -6.36
N ILE A 292 20.61 1.26 -6.78
CA ILE A 292 20.30 2.08 -7.95
C ILE A 292 20.00 3.50 -7.47
N LEU A 293 20.72 4.48 -8.01
CA LEU A 293 20.44 5.90 -7.81
C LEU A 293 19.73 6.44 -9.06
N ASP A 294 18.46 6.81 -8.90
CA ASP A 294 17.65 7.43 -9.93
C ASP A 294 17.77 8.96 -9.85
N PHE A 295 18.39 9.55 -10.88
CA PHE A 295 18.62 10.98 -11.02
C PHE A 295 17.54 11.68 -11.86
N LYS A 296 16.41 11.03 -12.11
CA LYS A 296 15.27 11.68 -12.78
C LYS A 296 14.88 12.97 -12.03
N ASP A 297 14.69 14.04 -12.80
CA ASP A 297 14.36 15.39 -12.32
C ASP A 297 15.40 16.01 -11.38
N VAL A 298 16.66 15.51 -11.42
CA VAL A 298 17.80 16.13 -10.74
C VAL A 298 18.59 16.97 -11.75
N PRO A 299 18.60 18.31 -11.62
CA PRO A 299 19.26 19.17 -12.61
C PRO A 299 20.79 19.05 -12.54
N ASN A 300 21.37 19.03 -11.34
CA ASN A 300 22.82 18.92 -11.14
C ASN A 300 23.14 18.37 -9.74
N ILE A 301 24.33 17.78 -9.57
CA ILE A 301 24.92 17.38 -8.28
C ILE A 301 26.21 18.16 -8.01
N GLY A 302 26.52 18.45 -6.75
CA GLY A 302 27.81 19.05 -6.40
C GLY A 302 28.96 18.03 -6.40
N GLN A 303 30.19 18.49 -6.60
CA GLN A 303 31.39 17.64 -6.51
C GLN A 303 31.46 16.90 -5.17
N ALA A 304 31.16 17.58 -4.05
CA ALA A 304 31.18 16.95 -2.73
C ALA A 304 30.09 15.87 -2.54
N PHE A 305 28.99 15.93 -3.30
CA PHE A 305 28.00 14.87 -3.34
C PHE A 305 28.54 13.66 -4.11
N ALA A 306 29.07 13.89 -5.32
CA ALA A 306 29.64 12.84 -6.15
C ALA A 306 30.79 12.12 -5.43
N ASP A 307 31.67 12.87 -4.77
CA ASP A 307 32.77 12.36 -3.96
C ASP A 307 32.32 11.45 -2.82
N GLU A 308 31.31 11.87 -2.07
CA GLU A 308 30.81 11.09 -0.95
C GLU A 308 30.18 9.76 -1.40
N VAL A 309 29.42 9.79 -2.50
CA VAL A 309 28.69 8.62 -3.01
C VAL A 309 29.60 7.65 -3.76
N PHE A 310 30.34 8.14 -4.75
CA PHE A 310 31.01 7.28 -5.73
C PHE A 310 32.46 6.96 -5.35
N ARG A 311 33.08 7.72 -4.45
CA ARG A 311 34.44 7.45 -3.96
C ARG A 311 34.46 7.05 -2.49
N VAL A 312 34.01 7.92 -1.58
CA VAL A 312 34.12 7.66 -0.14
C VAL A 312 33.29 6.45 0.29
N PHE A 313 32.00 6.40 -0.05
CA PHE A 313 31.14 5.28 0.32
C PHE A 313 31.54 4.00 -0.40
N LYS A 314 31.87 4.07 -1.69
CA LYS A 314 32.33 2.91 -2.46
C LYS A 314 33.63 2.33 -1.92
N ASN A 315 34.59 3.15 -1.51
CA ASN A 315 35.84 2.69 -0.89
C ASN A 315 35.59 2.06 0.48
N LYS A 316 34.62 2.59 1.25
CA LYS A 316 34.23 2.01 2.54
C LYS A 316 33.45 0.70 2.40
N HIS A 317 32.72 0.52 1.30
CA HIS A 317 31.85 -0.61 1.02
C HIS A 317 32.11 -1.16 -0.40
N PRO A 318 33.29 -1.77 -0.64
CA PRO A 318 33.73 -2.17 -1.99
C PRO A 318 32.85 -3.25 -2.61
N ASP A 319 32.20 -4.07 -1.77
CA ASP A 319 31.26 -5.14 -2.12
C ASP A 319 29.90 -4.63 -2.63
N ILE A 320 29.54 -3.38 -2.35
CA ILE A 320 28.27 -2.80 -2.77
C ILE A 320 28.40 -2.21 -4.18
N LYS A 321 27.61 -2.71 -5.12
CA LYS A 321 27.49 -2.15 -6.46
C LYS A 321 26.57 -0.93 -6.43
N ILE A 322 27.02 0.18 -7.02
CA ILE A 322 26.20 1.39 -7.22
C ILE A 322 25.98 1.56 -8.72
N GLU A 323 24.73 1.63 -9.12
CA GLU A 323 24.32 1.91 -10.50
C GLU A 323 23.54 3.23 -10.54
N THR A 324 23.57 3.90 -11.67
CA THR A 324 22.87 5.18 -11.86
C THR A 324 21.96 5.11 -13.06
N ILE A 325 20.73 5.62 -12.92
CA ILE A 325 19.77 5.74 -14.02
C ILE A 325 19.27 7.18 -14.14
N ASN A 326 18.80 7.55 -15.33
CA ASN A 326 18.26 8.88 -15.64
C ASN A 326 19.20 10.06 -15.32
N ALA A 327 20.51 9.83 -15.29
CA ALA A 327 21.50 10.88 -15.10
C ALA A 327 21.65 11.72 -16.37
N ASN A 328 21.38 13.03 -16.28
CA ASN A 328 21.65 13.96 -17.38
C ASN A 328 23.16 14.18 -17.58
N GLU A 329 23.55 14.96 -18.59
CA GLU A 329 24.96 15.22 -18.91
C GLU A 329 25.73 15.88 -17.76
N SER A 330 25.13 16.86 -17.08
CA SER A 330 25.74 17.57 -15.96
C SER A 330 26.02 16.63 -14.78
N VAL A 331 25.05 15.78 -14.45
CA VAL A 331 25.18 14.75 -13.40
C VAL A 331 26.25 13.72 -13.79
N ARG A 332 26.23 13.19 -15.02
CA ARG A 332 27.22 12.22 -15.50
C ARG A 332 28.64 12.77 -15.44
N PHE A 333 28.84 14.00 -15.93
CA PHE A 333 30.13 14.68 -15.88
C PHE A 333 30.68 14.77 -14.45
N MET A 334 29.85 15.10 -13.46
CA MET A 334 30.28 15.15 -12.05
C MET A 334 30.62 13.76 -11.48
N ILE A 335 29.90 12.71 -11.86
CA ILE A 335 30.18 11.34 -11.42
C ILE A 335 31.51 10.86 -11.99
N GLU A 336 31.70 10.98 -13.31
CA GLU A 336 32.91 10.55 -14.02
C GLU A 336 34.14 11.29 -13.54
N ARG A 337 34.01 12.61 -13.30
CA ARG A 337 35.11 13.43 -12.78
C ARG A 337 35.68 12.91 -11.47
N VAL A 338 34.85 12.38 -10.57
CA VAL A 338 35.30 11.85 -9.28
C VAL A 338 35.73 10.37 -9.36
N ALA A 339 35.27 9.63 -10.37
CA ALA A 339 35.73 8.27 -10.61
C ALA A 339 37.17 8.22 -11.16
N LEU A 340 37.63 9.31 -11.80
CA LEU A 340 38.98 9.45 -12.37
C LEU A 340 40.02 10.03 -11.38
N SER A 341 39.58 10.45 -10.19
CA SER A 341 40.40 11.07 -9.13
C SER A 341 40.56 10.16 -7.93
#